data_AF-A0AAW8JCE8-F1
#
_entry.id   AF-A0AAW8JCE8-F1
#
_cell.length_a   1.000
_cell.length_b   1.000
_cell.length_c   1.000
_cell.angle_alpha   90.00
_cell.angle_beta   90.00
_cell.angle_gamma   90.00
#
_symmetry.space_group_name_H-M   'P 1'
#
loop_
_entity.id
_entity.type
_entity.pdbx_description
1 polymer ?
#
loop_
_entity_poly.entity_id
_entity_poly.type
_entity_poly.pdbx_seq_one_letter_code
_entity_poly.pdbx_strand_id
1 'polypeptide(L)'
;LDGHDIYTVKTATEVDFDKVTVGGVTIDKNSNDITGLSNVDLKAGDFATKGRAATEEQLKLVKDQADKTDDFAVKYDKNTDGTVNRDKVTLGGTQTVSTQDPVTGNITTTGGTSLTNVASAGDYTDVANASNAVNAGDLNNAVNNVSTELTNKGLDFAGNTGSVKKKLGETVTIKGAGTKAD
;
A
#
# COMPACT_ATOMS: atom_id res chain seq x y z
N LEU A 1 -45.12 -33.11 -54.55
CA LEU A 1 -44.37 -34.19 -53.87
C LEU A 1 -44.46 -35.40 -54.79
N ASP A 2 -43.33 -35.81 -55.36
CA ASP A 2 -43.19 -36.66 -56.55
C ASP A 2 -43.13 -38.16 -56.27
N GLY A 3 -43.52 -38.61 -55.06
CA GLY A 3 -43.82 -40.02 -54.78
C GLY A 3 -42.63 -40.97 -54.77
N HIS A 4 -41.39 -40.46 -54.70
CA HIS A 4 -40.18 -41.28 -54.51
C HIS A 4 -39.76 -41.33 -53.05
N ASP A 5 -39.54 -42.55 -52.53
CA ASP A 5 -39.13 -42.78 -51.12
C ASP A 5 -37.61 -42.71 -50.92
N ILE A 6 -36.82 -42.71 -51.99
CA ILE A 6 -35.36 -42.78 -51.93
C ILE A 6 -34.75 -41.68 -52.79
N TYR A 7 -34.11 -40.71 -52.13
CA TYR A 7 -33.31 -39.68 -52.76
C TYR A 7 -31.82 -40.03 -52.58
N THR A 8 -31.10 -40.22 -53.69
CA THR A 8 -29.64 -40.29 -53.64
C THR A 8 -29.08 -38.88 -53.67
N VAL A 9 -28.70 -38.36 -52.52
CA VAL A 9 -28.01 -37.06 -52.40
C VAL A 9 -26.50 -37.26 -52.41
N LYS A 10 -25.81 -36.62 -53.36
CA LYS A 10 -24.35 -36.58 -53.41
C LYS A 10 -23.87 -35.42 -52.53
N THR A 11 -23.26 -35.71 -51.39
CA THR A 11 -22.59 -34.68 -50.58
C THR A 11 -21.18 -34.42 -51.10
N ALA A 12 -20.66 -33.21 -50.88
CA ALA A 12 -19.24 -32.93 -51.11
C ALA A 12 -18.36 -33.78 -50.17
N THR A 13 -17.10 -34.02 -50.54
CA THR A 13 -16.13 -34.74 -49.69
C THR A 13 -15.75 -33.94 -48.45
N GLU A 14 -15.93 -32.62 -48.51
CA GLU A 14 -15.75 -31.68 -47.42
C GLU A 14 -16.99 -30.79 -47.39
N VAL A 15 -17.53 -30.55 -46.19
CA VAL A 15 -18.73 -29.76 -45.98
C VAL A 15 -18.37 -28.66 -44.99
N ASP A 16 -18.43 -27.41 -45.45
CA ASP A 16 -18.30 -26.24 -44.59
C ASP A 16 -19.64 -25.96 -43.93
N PHE A 17 -19.65 -25.89 -42.60
CA PHE A 17 -20.81 -25.47 -41.85
C PHE A 17 -20.62 -24.02 -41.40
N ASP A 18 -21.47 -23.13 -41.91
CA ASP A 18 -21.52 -21.75 -41.42
C ASP A 18 -22.08 -21.67 -39.98
N LYS A 19 -22.87 -22.68 -39.56
CA LYS A 19 -23.45 -22.75 -38.22
C LYS A 19 -23.68 -24.20 -37.80
N VAL A 20 -23.27 -24.54 -36.57
CA VAL A 20 -23.50 -25.86 -35.97
C VAL A 20 -24.12 -25.67 -34.60
N THR A 21 -25.29 -26.27 -34.37
CA THR A 21 -25.97 -26.28 -33.07
C THR A 21 -26.07 -27.72 -32.55
N VAL A 22 -25.56 -27.97 -31.35
CA VAL A 22 -25.63 -29.27 -30.67
C VAL A 22 -26.26 -29.07 -29.29
N GLY A 23 -27.49 -29.56 -29.12
CA GLY A 23 -28.29 -29.23 -27.94
C GLY A 23 -28.50 -27.72 -27.85
N GLY A 24 -28.09 -27.12 -26.73
CA GLY A 24 -28.15 -25.66 -26.51
C GLY A 24 -26.93 -24.87 -26.99
N VAL A 25 -25.84 -25.53 -27.38
CA VAL A 25 -24.57 -24.87 -27.74
C VAL A 25 -24.54 -24.62 -29.25
N THR A 26 -24.10 -23.44 -29.66
CA THR A 26 -24.01 -23.02 -31.06
C THR A 26 -22.63 -22.46 -31.39
N ILE A 27 -22.05 -22.93 -32.50
CA ILE A 27 -20.86 -22.36 -33.15
C ILE A 27 -21.36 -21.62 -34.39
N ASP A 28 -21.01 -20.33 -34.55
CA ASP A 28 -21.51 -19.48 -35.63
C ASP A 28 -20.37 -18.74 -36.35
N LYS A 29 -20.22 -18.98 -37.65
CA LYS A 29 -19.20 -18.33 -38.49
C LYS A 29 -19.42 -16.82 -38.63
N ASN A 30 -20.67 -16.36 -38.61
CA ASN A 30 -20.96 -14.96 -38.84
C ASN A 30 -20.46 -14.09 -37.69
N SER A 31 -20.61 -14.56 -36.45
CA SER A 31 -20.12 -13.85 -35.26
C SER A 31 -18.73 -14.32 -34.81
N ASN A 32 -18.30 -15.51 -35.24
CA ASN A 32 -17.09 -16.21 -34.78
C ASN A 32 -17.15 -16.62 -33.29
N ASP A 33 -18.36 -16.85 -32.77
CA ASP A 33 -18.57 -17.15 -31.36
C ASP A 33 -19.03 -18.60 -31.10
N ILE A 34 -18.82 -19.01 -29.85
CA ILE A 34 -19.48 -20.18 -29.26
C ILE A 34 -20.44 -19.67 -28.19
N THR A 35 -21.74 -19.87 -28.40
CA THR A 35 -22.81 -19.40 -27.50
C THR A 35 -23.59 -20.57 -26.91
N GLY A 36 -24.39 -20.30 -25.87
CA GLY A 36 -25.24 -21.31 -25.22
C GLY A 36 -24.53 -22.20 -24.20
N LEU A 37 -23.29 -21.87 -23.82
CA LEU A 37 -22.59 -22.49 -22.70
C LEU A 37 -23.28 -22.12 -21.38
N SER A 38 -23.64 -23.11 -20.56
CA SER A 38 -24.38 -22.90 -19.31
C SER A 38 -23.49 -22.46 -18.13
N ASN A 39 -22.17 -22.50 -18.29
CA ASN A 39 -21.21 -22.29 -17.22
C ASN A 39 -20.87 -20.80 -17.04
N VAL A 40 -21.75 -20.03 -16.39
CA VAL A 40 -21.67 -18.56 -16.37
C VAL A 40 -21.17 -17.94 -15.06
N ASP A 41 -20.95 -18.74 -14.01
CA ASP A 41 -20.48 -18.26 -12.71
C ASP A 41 -19.41 -19.17 -12.09
N LEU A 42 -18.78 -18.74 -10.99
CA LEU A 42 -17.71 -19.49 -10.32
C LEU A 42 -18.22 -20.37 -9.15
N LYS A 43 -19.52 -20.65 -9.06
CA LYS A 43 -20.16 -21.22 -7.85
C LYS A 43 -20.42 -22.72 -7.93
N ALA A 44 -20.26 -23.34 -9.10
CA ALA A 44 -20.49 -24.77 -9.26
C ALA A 44 -19.60 -25.59 -8.31
N GLY A 45 -20.15 -26.60 -7.64
CA GLY A 45 -19.38 -27.43 -6.70
C GLY A 45 -18.24 -28.22 -7.33
N ASP A 46 -18.28 -28.40 -8.65
CA ASP A 46 -17.25 -29.04 -9.47
C ASP A 46 -16.46 -28.03 -10.33
N PHE A 47 -16.49 -26.74 -9.97
CA PHE A 47 -15.74 -25.68 -10.63
C PHE A 47 -14.24 -26.05 -10.79
N ALA A 48 -13.67 -25.79 -11.97
CA ALA A 48 -12.28 -26.11 -12.33
C ALA A 48 -11.85 -27.59 -12.21
N THR A 49 -12.77 -28.53 -11.99
CA THR A 49 -12.44 -29.98 -11.86
C THR A 49 -12.92 -30.85 -13.02
N LYS A 50 -13.82 -30.33 -13.87
CA LYS A 50 -14.43 -31.07 -14.98
C LYS A 50 -13.88 -30.73 -16.37
N GLY A 51 -13.00 -29.73 -16.50
CA GLY A 51 -12.47 -29.29 -17.79
C GLY A 51 -13.52 -28.70 -18.74
N ARG A 52 -14.59 -28.10 -18.21
CA ARG A 52 -15.60 -27.38 -19.00
C ARG A 52 -15.00 -26.10 -19.60
N ALA A 53 -15.50 -25.69 -20.77
CA ALA A 53 -15.22 -24.36 -21.30
C ALA A 53 -15.68 -23.28 -20.31
N ALA A 54 -14.87 -22.23 -20.18
CA ALA A 54 -15.25 -21.04 -19.43
C ALA A 54 -15.96 -20.04 -20.33
N THR A 55 -16.91 -19.28 -19.79
CA THR A 55 -17.56 -18.19 -20.52
C THR A 55 -16.91 -16.84 -20.22
N GLU A 56 -17.22 -15.83 -21.05
CA GLU A 56 -16.76 -14.46 -20.83
C GLU A 56 -17.25 -13.90 -19.49
N GLU A 57 -18.44 -14.30 -19.02
CA GLU A 57 -18.96 -13.92 -17.71
C GLU A 57 -18.06 -14.41 -16.57
N GLN A 58 -17.59 -15.66 -16.64
CA GLN A 58 -16.64 -16.18 -15.66
C GLN A 58 -15.29 -15.47 -15.72
N LEU A 59 -14.77 -15.21 -16.93
CA LEU A 59 -13.52 -14.49 -17.11
C LEU A 59 -13.63 -13.05 -16.59
N LYS A 60 -14.77 -12.40 -16.80
CA LYS A 60 -15.06 -11.07 -16.27
C LYS A 60 -15.09 -11.07 -14.75
N LEU A 61 -15.71 -12.06 -14.11
CA LEU A 61 -15.70 -12.17 -12.64
C LEU A 61 -14.27 -12.28 -12.08
N VAL A 62 -13.40 -13.05 -12.74
CA VAL A 62 -11.99 -13.16 -12.37
C VAL A 62 -11.25 -11.84 -12.58
N LYS A 63 -11.45 -11.18 -13.73
CA LYS A 63 -10.86 -9.86 -14.02
C LYS A 63 -11.29 -8.82 -12.98
N ASP A 64 -12.58 -8.73 -12.69
CA ASP A 64 -13.11 -7.76 -11.73
C ASP A 64 -12.56 -8.02 -10.33
N GLN A 65 -12.34 -9.29 -9.94
CA GLN A 65 -11.69 -9.63 -8.67
C GLN A 65 -10.20 -9.27 -8.66
N ALA A 66 -9.50 -9.41 -9.79
CA ALA A 66 -8.12 -8.98 -9.94
C ALA A 66 -8.00 -7.45 -9.85
N ASP A 67 -8.86 -6.71 -10.55
CA ASP A 67 -8.91 -5.23 -10.50
C ASP A 67 -9.19 -4.75 -9.06
N LYS A 68 -10.16 -5.35 -8.35
CA LYS A 68 -10.42 -5.02 -6.94
C LYS A 68 -9.22 -5.28 -6.04
N THR A 69 -8.52 -6.39 -6.25
CA THR A 69 -7.31 -6.71 -5.47
C THR A 69 -6.22 -5.68 -5.73
N ASP A 70 -6.09 -5.24 -6.98
CA ASP A 70 -5.16 -4.18 -7.39
C ASP A 70 -5.50 -2.83 -6.73
N ASP A 71 -6.78 -2.47 -6.61
CA ASP A 71 -7.21 -1.20 -5.99
C ASP A 71 -6.87 -1.10 -4.49
N PHE A 72 -6.89 -2.22 -3.75
CA PHE A 72 -6.61 -2.24 -2.31
C PHE A 72 -5.14 -2.52 -1.95
N ALA A 73 -4.30 -2.91 -2.92
CA ALA A 73 -2.93 -3.31 -2.65
C ALA A 73 -1.99 -2.10 -2.47
N VAL A 74 -1.04 -2.23 -1.55
CA VAL A 74 0.16 -1.38 -1.54
C VAL A 74 1.13 -1.94 -2.57
N LYS A 75 1.61 -1.09 -3.47
CA LYS A 75 2.42 -1.49 -4.62
C LYS A 75 3.80 -0.86 -4.57
N TYR A 76 4.75 -1.57 -5.13
CA TYR A 76 6.03 -1.00 -5.54
C TYR A 76 5.80 -0.01 -6.69
N ASP A 77 6.65 1.01 -6.74
CA ASP A 77 6.65 1.95 -7.86
C ASP A 77 7.22 1.30 -9.13
N LYS A 78 7.08 1.98 -10.27
CA LYS A 78 7.73 1.58 -11.51
C LYS A 78 8.99 2.41 -11.76
N ASN A 79 9.99 1.78 -12.36
CA ASN A 79 11.10 2.47 -13.00
C ASN A 79 10.63 3.20 -14.26
N THR A 80 11.45 4.10 -14.79
CA THR A 80 11.15 4.82 -16.05
C THR A 80 10.98 3.89 -17.25
N ASP A 81 11.62 2.73 -17.24
CA ASP A 81 11.51 1.69 -18.28
C ASP A 81 10.24 0.82 -18.14
N GLY A 82 9.41 1.06 -17.12
CA GLY A 82 8.17 0.34 -16.85
C GLY A 82 8.32 -0.94 -16.00
N THR A 83 9.54 -1.33 -15.64
CA THR A 83 9.78 -2.45 -14.71
C THR A 83 9.43 -2.10 -13.27
N VAL A 84 9.25 -3.11 -12.40
CA VAL A 84 8.93 -2.91 -10.98
C VAL A 84 10.18 -2.45 -10.22
N ASN A 85 10.07 -1.33 -9.49
CA ASN A 85 11.12 -0.83 -8.61
C ASN A 85 10.93 -1.38 -7.19
N ARG A 86 11.74 -2.39 -6.82
CA ARG A 86 11.66 -3.04 -5.49
C ARG A 86 12.23 -2.22 -4.34
N ASP A 87 12.85 -1.07 -4.63
CA ASP A 87 13.46 -0.18 -3.65
C ASP A 87 12.56 1.02 -3.30
N LYS A 88 11.37 1.13 -3.92
CA LYS A 88 10.49 2.29 -3.72
C LYS A 88 9.02 1.90 -3.64
N VAL A 89 8.35 2.42 -2.62
CA VAL A 89 6.90 2.37 -2.44
C VAL A 89 6.42 3.80 -2.21
N THR A 90 5.50 4.29 -3.05
CA THR A 90 4.77 5.52 -2.78
C THR A 90 3.36 5.17 -2.34
N LEU A 91 2.97 5.54 -1.12
CA LEU A 91 1.58 5.41 -0.71
C LEU A 91 0.72 6.36 -1.55
N GLY A 92 -0.39 5.85 -2.07
CA GLY A 92 -1.37 6.66 -2.80
C GLY A 92 -2.09 7.67 -1.89
N GLY A 93 -3.24 8.17 -2.34
CA GLY A 93 -4.05 9.14 -1.61
C GLY A 93 -3.76 10.59 -1.98
N THR A 94 -4.23 11.53 -1.16
CA THR A 94 -4.03 12.97 -1.39
C THR A 94 -2.53 13.29 -1.37
N GLN A 95 -2.03 14.08 -2.32
CA GLN A 95 -0.62 14.47 -2.32
C GLN A 95 -0.27 15.21 -1.02
N THR A 96 0.91 14.90 -0.46
CA THR A 96 1.45 15.61 0.69
C THR A 96 1.90 17.01 0.32
N VAL A 97 1.61 17.99 1.18
CA VAL A 97 2.13 19.35 1.11
C VAL A 97 2.72 19.71 2.48
N SER A 98 4.00 20.09 2.50
CA SER A 98 4.72 20.43 3.72
C SER A 98 5.22 21.88 3.68
N THR A 99 4.97 22.63 4.76
CA THR A 99 5.45 23.99 4.96
C THR A 99 6.21 24.08 6.27
N GLN A 100 7.34 24.79 6.28
CA GLN A 100 8.13 25.03 7.49
C GLN A 100 7.92 26.47 7.96
N ASP A 101 7.65 26.64 9.25
CA ASP A 101 7.67 27.95 9.90
C ASP A 101 9.12 28.41 10.07
N PRO A 102 9.53 29.55 9.49
CA PRO A 102 10.91 30.03 9.53
C PRO A 102 11.35 30.51 10.92
N VAL A 103 10.42 30.79 11.84
CA VAL A 103 10.72 31.26 13.19
C VAL A 103 10.90 30.08 14.13
N THR A 104 9.96 29.14 14.13
CA THR A 104 9.97 27.99 15.05
C THR A 104 10.70 26.77 14.51
N GLY A 105 10.90 26.69 13.18
CA GLY A 105 11.45 25.52 12.50
C GLY A 105 10.47 24.35 12.37
N ASN A 106 9.26 24.46 12.94
CA ASN A 106 8.25 23.41 12.91
C ASN A 106 7.70 23.19 11.49
N ILE A 107 7.47 21.93 11.14
CA ILE A 107 6.92 21.54 9.83
C ILE A 107 5.44 21.17 10.00
N THR A 108 4.58 21.81 9.21
CA THR A 108 3.18 21.39 9.05
C THR A 108 3.06 20.61 7.75
N THR A 109 2.52 19.41 7.81
CA THR A 109 2.25 18.57 6.63
C THR A 109 0.76 18.26 6.55
N THR A 110 0.18 18.42 5.36
CA THR A 110 -1.22 18.05 5.06
C THR A 110 -1.28 17.09 3.88
N GLY A 111 -2.41 16.37 3.73
CA GLY A 111 -2.54 15.28 2.75
C GLY A 111 -1.82 14.01 3.20
N GLY A 112 -1.49 13.15 2.24
CA GLY A 112 -0.88 11.84 2.44
C GLY A 112 -1.87 10.73 2.83
N THR A 113 -1.32 9.54 3.01
CA THR A 113 -2.01 8.37 3.56
C THR A 113 -1.45 8.08 4.96
N SER A 114 -2.33 7.93 5.95
CA SER A 114 -1.94 7.57 7.31
C SER A 114 -1.48 6.12 7.39
N LEU A 115 -0.33 5.88 8.04
CA LEU A 115 0.13 4.54 8.39
C LEU A 115 -0.11 4.29 9.88
N THR A 116 -0.94 3.29 10.21
CA THR A 116 -1.32 2.95 11.58
C THR A 116 -0.89 1.52 11.93
N ASN A 117 -0.93 1.17 13.22
CA ASN A 117 -0.50 -0.13 13.73
C ASN A 117 0.97 -0.48 13.40
N VAL A 118 1.82 0.55 13.35
CA VAL A 118 3.28 0.39 13.20
C VAL A 118 3.83 -0.07 14.56
N ALA A 119 4.41 -1.28 14.58
CA ALA A 119 5.08 -1.80 15.77
C ALA A 119 6.22 -0.86 16.22
N SER A 120 6.60 -0.93 17.50
CA SER A 120 7.77 -0.18 17.98
C SER A 120 9.01 -0.62 17.22
N ALA A 121 9.89 0.33 16.90
CA ALA A 121 11.20 0.06 16.33
C ALA A 121 12.13 -0.71 17.30
N GLY A 122 11.76 -0.81 18.58
CA GLY A 122 12.62 -1.30 19.65
C GLY A 122 13.41 -0.16 20.31
N ASP A 123 14.60 -0.47 20.82
CA ASP A 123 15.54 0.58 21.24
C ASP A 123 16.03 1.34 20.01
N TYR A 124 15.64 2.61 19.89
CA TYR A 124 15.98 3.49 18.77
C TYR A 124 17.47 3.87 18.72
N THR A 125 18.25 3.55 19.77
CA THR A 125 19.70 3.78 19.81
C THR A 125 20.52 2.58 19.35
N ASP A 126 19.90 1.41 19.20
CA ASP A 126 20.55 0.21 18.68
C ASP A 126 20.61 0.24 17.15
N VAL A 127 21.82 0.10 16.60
CA VAL A 127 22.07 0.07 15.15
C VAL A 127 21.32 -1.07 14.44
N ALA A 128 21.04 -2.17 15.13
CA ALA A 128 20.27 -3.28 14.57
C ALA A 128 18.82 -2.88 14.23
N ASN A 129 18.28 -1.87 14.92
CA ASN A 129 16.92 -1.36 14.72
C ASN A 129 16.87 -0.16 13.78
N ALA A 130 18.00 0.32 13.25
CA ALA A 130 18.09 1.58 12.50
C ALA A 130 17.26 1.60 11.21
N SER A 131 16.87 0.44 10.66
CA SER A 131 16.02 0.33 9.48
C SER A 131 14.54 0.06 9.80
N ASN A 132 14.18 -0.06 11.08
CA ASN A 132 12.78 -0.21 11.49
C ASN A 132 12.07 1.15 11.44
N ALA A 133 10.77 1.13 11.17
CA ALA A 133 9.95 2.34 11.23
C ALA A 133 9.74 2.76 12.68
N VAL A 134 10.01 4.03 12.98
CA VAL A 134 9.71 4.65 14.29
C VAL A 134 8.23 5.01 14.34
N ASN A 135 7.52 4.54 15.37
CA ASN A 135 6.14 4.94 15.60
C ASN A 135 6.04 6.17 16.53
N ALA A 136 4.83 6.70 16.72
CA ALA A 136 4.63 7.89 17.55
C ALA A 136 5.02 7.70 19.03
N GLY A 137 4.91 6.47 19.56
CA GLY A 137 5.32 6.14 20.93
C GLY A 137 6.82 6.17 21.10
N ASP A 138 7.57 5.60 20.15
CA ASP A 138 9.03 5.64 20.12
C ASP A 138 9.55 7.09 20.09
N LEU A 139 8.97 7.93 19.21
CA LEU A 139 9.31 9.35 19.10
C LEU A 139 9.03 10.10 20.42
N ASN A 140 7.86 9.90 21.01
CA ASN A 140 7.50 10.52 22.28
C ASN A 140 8.50 10.14 23.39
N ASN A 141 8.91 8.87 23.45
CA ASN A 141 9.91 8.41 24.41
C ASN A 141 11.27 9.05 24.16
N ALA A 142 11.73 9.11 22.91
CA ALA A 142 12.99 9.75 22.56
C ALA A 142 13.03 11.23 22.98
N VAL A 143 11.96 11.98 22.69
CA VAL A 143 11.82 13.39 23.10
C VAL A 143 11.81 13.53 24.62
N ASN A 144 11.07 12.67 25.34
CA ASN A 144 11.01 12.69 26.80
C ASN A 144 12.36 12.35 27.45
N ASN A 145 13.10 11.40 26.88
CA ASN A 145 14.44 11.04 27.33
C ASN A 145 15.38 12.25 27.22
N VAL A 146 15.44 12.90 26.06
CA VAL A 146 16.26 14.09 25.84
C VAL A 146 15.85 15.23 26.78
N SER A 147 14.55 15.51 26.91
CA SER A 147 14.03 16.55 27.80
C SER A 147 14.43 16.32 29.26
N THR A 148 14.29 15.07 29.72
CA THR A 148 14.67 14.66 31.08
C THR A 148 16.18 14.75 31.29
N GLU A 149 16.96 14.29 30.31
CA GLU A 149 18.42 14.31 30.38
C GLU A 149 18.97 15.74 30.44
N LEU A 150 18.50 16.64 29.57
CA LEU A 150 18.92 18.05 29.57
C LEU A 150 18.53 18.76 30.86
N THR A 151 17.27 18.56 31.31
CA THR A 151 16.78 19.18 32.54
C THR A 151 17.62 18.74 33.74
N ASN A 152 17.98 17.45 33.82
CA ASN A 152 18.78 16.92 34.92
C ASN A 152 20.28 17.23 34.80
N LYS A 153 20.85 17.25 33.59
CA LYS A 153 22.23 17.66 33.36
C LYS A 153 22.43 19.11 33.78
N GLY A 154 21.53 20.01 33.40
CA GLY A 154 21.60 21.42 33.78
C GLY A 154 22.94 22.09 33.42
N LEU A 155 23.33 23.07 34.22
CA LEU A 155 24.63 23.75 34.14
C LEU A 155 25.36 23.65 35.48
N ASP A 156 26.67 23.44 35.42
CA ASP A 156 27.58 23.48 36.57
C ASP A 156 28.25 24.87 36.65
N PHE A 157 28.09 25.56 37.78
CA PHE A 157 28.69 26.87 38.05
C PHE A 157 29.78 26.72 39.12
N ALA A 158 31.04 26.96 38.74
CA ALA A 158 32.15 27.01 39.68
C ALA A 158 32.39 28.46 40.17
N GLY A 159 32.59 28.64 41.47
CA GLY A 159 32.90 29.93 42.09
C GLY A 159 34.22 29.93 42.84
N ASN A 160 34.56 31.05 43.49
CA ASN A 160 35.77 31.17 44.31
C ASN A 160 35.85 30.14 45.45
N THR A 161 34.69 29.65 45.93
CA THR A 161 34.59 28.52 46.85
C THR A 161 33.48 27.57 46.39
N GLY A 162 33.88 26.40 45.89
CA GLY A 162 32.96 25.32 45.52
C GLY A 162 32.28 25.48 44.16
N SER A 163 31.30 24.62 43.90
CA SER A 163 30.51 24.61 42.67
C SER A 163 29.06 24.30 42.97
N VAL A 164 28.15 24.78 42.13
CA VAL A 164 26.71 24.54 42.22
C VAL A 164 26.17 24.09 40.87
N LYS A 165 25.46 22.97 40.85
CA LYS A 165 24.66 22.52 39.70
C LYS A 165 23.30 23.20 39.74
N LYS A 166 22.83 23.67 38.59
CA LYS A 166 21.52 24.28 38.40
C LYS A 166 20.83 23.62 37.23
N LYS A 167 19.66 23.04 37.47
CA LYS A 167 18.86 22.42 36.40
C LYS A 167 18.34 23.48 35.44
N LEU A 168 18.02 23.08 34.21
CA LEU A 168 17.38 23.98 33.27
C LEU A 168 16.04 24.48 33.85
N GLY A 169 15.82 25.80 33.83
CA GLY A 169 14.66 26.44 34.43
C GLY A 169 14.83 26.86 35.89
N GLU A 170 15.92 26.48 36.57
CA GLU A 170 16.22 26.98 37.91
C GLU A 170 16.87 28.37 37.88
N THR A 171 16.51 29.22 38.85
CA THR A 171 17.15 30.52 39.05
C THR A 171 18.53 30.38 39.71
N VAL A 172 19.50 31.10 39.16
CA VAL A 172 20.83 31.30 39.75
C VAL A 172 20.91 32.71 40.31
N THR A 173 21.26 32.85 41.60
CA THR A 173 21.46 34.15 42.24
C THR A 173 22.95 34.42 42.40
N ILE A 174 23.41 35.55 41.85
CA ILE A 174 24.80 35.99 41.94
C ILE A 174 24.86 37.28 42.75
N LYS A 175 25.69 37.30 43.81
CA LYS A 175 25.93 38.48 44.63
C LYS A 175 27.41 38.85 44.54
N GLY A 176 27.72 40.05 44.05
CA GLY A 176 29.07 40.58 44.07
C GLY A 176 29.49 40.99 45.49
N ALA A 177 30.77 40.81 45.83
CA ALA A 177 31.32 41.18 47.15
C ALA A 177 31.68 42.68 47.26
N GLY A 178 31.40 43.50 46.24
CA GLY A 178 31.73 44.92 46.24
C GLY A 178 30.80 45.73 47.14
N THR A 179 31.36 46.45 48.11
CA THR A 179 30.70 47.60 48.75
C THR A 179 30.64 48.73 47.72
N LYS A 180 29.44 49.31 47.52
CA LYS A 180 29.25 50.52 46.70
C LYS A 180 30.17 51.61 47.26
N ALA A 181 31.02 52.20 46.41
CA ALA A 181 31.69 53.45 46.75
C ALA A 181 30.65 54.57 46.67
N ASP A 182 30.53 55.34 47.75
CA ASP A 182 29.57 56.45 47.89
C ASP A 182 29.82 57.58 46.88
#